data_AF-A0A354YV10-F1
#
_entry.id   AF-A0A354YV10-F1
#
_cell.length_a   1.000
_cell.length_b   1.000
_cell.length_c   1.000
_cell.angle_alpha   90.00
_cell.angle_beta   90.00
_cell.angle_gamma   90.00
#
_symmetry.space_group_name_H-M   'P 1'
#
loop_
_entity.id
_entity.type
_entity.pdbx_description
1 polymer ?
#
loop_
_entity_poly.entity_id
_entity_poly.type
_entity_poly.pdbx_seq_one_letter_code
_entity_poly.pdbx_strand_id
1 'polypeptide(L)'
;EIRGAGNILGAEQHGYIQAVGFDLYCRLLEQETGRLKGEQVQESRVDPQLDIDIDYYIPESYIPDSGSKMRIYRRLLLAGSQEEVEEIREEIRDRFGPLPQAVENFLQIAVLRLLARDKEIKSLRRKG
;
A
#
# COMPACT_ATOMS: atom_id res chain seq x y z
N GLU A 1 0.00 0.81 29.62
CA GLU A 1 -1.06 0.50 28.64
C GLU A 1 -0.48 0.57 27.24
N ILE A 2 -0.59 -0.53 26.50
CA ILE A 2 -0.13 -0.68 25.13
C ILE A 2 -1.18 0.00 24.25
N ARG A 3 -1.01 1.27 23.91
CA ARG A 3 -1.85 1.97 22.95
C ARG A 3 -1.05 2.29 21.70
N GLY A 4 -1.60 1.83 20.57
CA GLY A 4 -1.30 2.41 19.25
C GLY A 4 -0.17 1.74 18.48
N ALA A 5 -0.20 0.42 18.31
CA ALA A 5 0.30 -0.14 17.07
C ALA A 5 -0.57 0.45 15.95
N GLY A 6 -0.03 1.38 15.17
CA GLY A 6 -0.68 1.95 14.00
C GLY A 6 -0.99 0.84 13.01
N ASN A 7 -2.20 0.29 13.13
CA ASN A 7 -2.78 -0.58 12.13
C ASN A 7 -2.89 0.27 10.87
N ILE A 8 -2.25 -0.14 9.77
CA ILE A 8 -2.30 0.55 8.46
C ILE A 8 -3.75 0.65 7.90
N LEU A 9 -4.72 0.14 8.65
CA LEU A 9 -6.12 0.01 8.30
C LEU A 9 -6.94 0.45 9.52
N GLY A 10 -7.52 1.65 9.44
CA GLY A 10 -8.35 2.23 10.50
C GLY A 10 -9.55 1.36 10.87
N ALA A 11 -10.08 1.59 12.07
CA ALA A 11 -11.09 0.74 12.72
C ALA A 11 -12.44 0.61 11.98
N GLU A 12 -12.69 1.36 10.91
CA GLU A 12 -13.90 1.26 10.10
C GLU A 12 -13.76 0.36 8.85
N GLN A 13 -12.58 -0.20 8.59
CA GLN A 13 -12.30 -0.95 7.34
C GLN A 13 -12.40 -2.48 7.45
N HIS A 14 -12.78 -3.02 8.61
CA HIS A 14 -12.75 -4.46 8.93
C HIS A 14 -13.40 -5.37 7.86
N GLY A 15 -14.50 -4.94 7.23
CA GLY A 15 -15.18 -5.72 6.19
C GLY A 15 -14.43 -5.78 4.84
N TYR A 16 -13.62 -4.77 4.52
CA TYR A 16 -12.88 -4.71 3.26
C TYR A 16 -11.52 -5.44 3.33
N ILE A 17 -10.96 -5.59 4.54
CA ILE A 17 -9.71 -6.32 4.79
C ILE A 17 -9.81 -7.79 4.37
N GLN A 18 -10.98 -8.44 4.54
CA GLN A 18 -11.18 -9.83 4.10
C GLN A 18 -10.96 -10.03 2.60
N ALA A 19 -11.37 -9.07 1.75
CA ALA A 19 -11.21 -9.18 0.29
C ALA A 19 -9.76 -8.94 -0.16
N VAL A 20 -9.04 -8.05 0.51
CA VAL A 20 -7.60 -7.81 0.26
C VAL A 20 -6.75 -8.97 0.78
N GLY A 21 -7.15 -9.58 1.91
CA GLY A 21 -6.47 -10.74 2.48
C GLY A 21 -6.48 -11.95 1.54
N PHE A 22 -7.58 -12.19 0.82
CA PHE A 22 -7.65 -13.26 -0.18
C PHE A 22 -6.75 -12.97 -1.39
N ASP A 23 -6.73 -11.75 -1.90
CA ASP A 23 -5.89 -11.37 -3.05
C ASP A 23 -4.39 -11.42 -2.72
N LEU A 24 -4.02 -10.96 -1.51
CA LEU A 24 -2.66 -11.11 -0.99
C LEU A 24 -2.30 -12.58 -0.79
N TYR A 25 -3.22 -13.39 -0.26
CA TYR A 25 -3.03 -14.83 -0.14
C TYR A 25 -2.80 -15.49 -1.50
N CYS A 26 -3.57 -15.14 -2.53
CA CYS A 26 -3.36 -15.63 -3.90
C CYS A 26 -1.98 -15.21 -4.44
N ARG A 27 -1.54 -13.97 -4.22
CA ARG A 27 -0.20 -13.53 -4.68
C ARG A 27 0.95 -14.20 -3.92
N LEU A 28 0.81 -14.42 -2.62
CA LEU A 28 1.78 -15.19 -1.84
C LEU A 28 1.82 -16.65 -2.29
N LEU A 29 0.67 -17.26 -2.60
CA LEU A 29 0.60 -18.59 -3.20
C LEU A 29 1.27 -18.63 -4.58
N GLU A 30 1.01 -17.66 -5.45
CA GLU A 30 1.64 -17.57 -6.76
C GLU A 30 3.17 -17.48 -6.65
N GLN A 31 3.68 -16.64 -5.74
CA GLN A 31 5.12 -16.54 -5.45
C GLN A 31 5.70 -17.89 -4.98
N GLU A 32 5.04 -18.59 -4.06
CA GLU A 32 5.51 -19.90 -3.59
C GLU A 32 5.44 -20.98 -4.69
N THR A 33 4.40 -20.96 -5.54
CA THR A 33 4.32 -21.88 -6.68
C THR A 33 5.38 -21.61 -7.74
N GLY A 34 5.71 -20.34 -8.01
CA GLY A 34 6.83 -19.97 -8.89
C GLY A 34 8.16 -20.45 -8.33
N ARG A 35 8.35 -20.33 -7.01
CA ARG A 35 9.56 -20.80 -6.32
C ARG A 35 9.73 -22.32 -6.44
N LEU A 36 8.63 -23.07 -6.30
CA LEU A 36 8.61 -24.53 -6.51
C LEU A 36 8.87 -24.94 -7.96
N LYS A 37 8.53 -24.09 -8.94
CA LYS A 37 8.78 -24.30 -10.37
C LYS A 37 10.20 -23.95 -10.81
N GLY A 38 11.04 -23.45 -9.90
CA GLY A 38 12.41 -23.02 -10.23
C GLY A 38 12.47 -21.72 -11.02
N GLU A 39 11.37 -20.94 -11.04
CA GLU A 39 11.40 -19.57 -11.53
C GLU A 39 12.26 -18.74 -10.57
N GLN A 40 13.04 -17.79 -11.09
CA GLN A 40 13.68 -16.78 -10.24
C GLN A 40 12.59 -15.86 -9.69
N VAL A 41 11.87 -16.36 -8.69
CA VAL A 41 11.07 -15.53 -7.81
C VAL A 41 12.11 -14.69 -7.07
N GLN A 42 12.15 -13.39 -7.36
CA GLN A 42 12.95 -12.46 -6.57
C GLN A 42 12.65 -12.77 -5.11
N GLU A 43 13.69 -13.11 -4.34
CA GLU A 43 13.55 -13.33 -2.90
C GLU A 43 12.69 -12.20 -2.34
N SER A 44 11.66 -12.58 -1.59
CA SER A 44 10.66 -11.68 -1.05
C SER A 44 11.37 -10.64 -0.18
N ARG A 45 11.77 -9.53 -0.80
CA ARG A 45 12.41 -8.40 -0.14
C ARG A 45 11.51 -8.03 1.03
N VAL A 46 12.11 -8.00 2.23
CA VAL A 46 11.42 -7.78 3.50
C VAL A 46 10.46 -6.61 3.35
N ASP A 47 9.17 -6.84 3.60
CA ASP A 47 8.20 -5.75 3.63
C ASP A 47 8.50 -4.87 4.86
N PRO A 48 8.90 -3.60 4.65
CA PRO A 48 9.31 -2.74 5.75
C PRO A 48 8.10 -2.35 6.61
N GLN A 49 8.26 -2.43 7.92
CA GLN A 49 7.28 -1.87 8.84
C GLN A 49 7.44 -0.34 8.90
N LEU A 50 6.41 0.39 8.48
CA LEU A 50 6.39 1.85 8.50
C LEU A 50 5.56 2.36 9.68
N ASP A 51 6.17 3.13 10.57
CA ASP A 51 5.56 3.76 11.73
C ASP A 51 5.74 5.28 11.61
N ILE A 52 4.82 5.91 10.87
CA ILE A 52 4.92 7.31 10.45
C ILE A 52 3.65 8.03 10.87
N ASP A 53 3.82 9.05 11.71
CA ASP A 53 2.74 9.85 12.28
C ASP A 53 2.30 10.95 11.28
N ILE A 54 1.65 10.51 10.19
CA ILE A 54 1.12 11.37 9.14
C ILE A 54 -0.22 10.79 8.70
N ASP A 55 -1.23 11.64 8.48
CA ASP A 55 -2.51 11.21 7.92
C ASP A 55 -2.37 10.79 6.45
N TYR A 56 -2.62 9.52 6.16
CA TYR A 56 -2.70 9.00 4.80
C TYR A 56 -4.00 8.23 4.59
N TYR A 57 -4.83 8.68 3.67
CA TYR A 57 -6.08 8.01 3.29
C TYR A 57 -6.63 8.62 2.01
N ILE A 58 -7.61 7.95 1.40
CA ILE A 58 -8.38 8.48 0.27
C ILE A 58 -9.71 9.02 0.80
N PRO A 59 -9.92 10.35 0.84
CA PRO A 59 -11.17 10.93 1.31
C PRO A 59 -12.35 10.52 0.42
N GLU A 60 -13.52 10.32 1.02
CA GLU A 60 -14.77 10.08 0.27
C GLU A 60 -15.15 11.28 -0.60
N SER A 61 -14.78 12.49 -0.19
CA SER A 61 -14.93 13.71 -0.99
C SER A 61 -14.07 13.72 -2.27
N TYR A 62 -13.02 12.90 -2.34
CA TYR A 62 -12.13 12.82 -3.50
C TYR A 62 -12.49 11.64 -4.41
N ILE A 63 -12.69 10.46 -3.82
CA ILE A 63 -13.20 9.28 -4.55
C ILE A 63 -14.46 8.75 -3.85
N PRO A 64 -15.66 9.19 -4.27
CA PRO A 64 -16.93 8.79 -3.64
C PRO A 64 -17.28 7.32 -3.91
N ASP A 65 -16.99 6.83 -5.12
CA ASP A 65 -17.25 5.43 -5.47
C ASP A 65 -16.35 4.48 -4.68
N SER A 66 -16.96 3.69 -3.81
CA SER A 66 -16.26 2.74 -2.94
C SER A 66 -15.50 1.67 -3.73
N GLY A 67 -16.00 1.28 -4.91
CA GLY A 67 -15.31 0.31 -5.77
C GLY A 67 -13.99 0.87 -6.33
N SER A 68 -14.03 2.06 -6.90
CA SER A 68 -12.85 2.80 -7.38
C SER A 68 -11.87 3.09 -6.25
N LYS A 69 -12.35 3.59 -5.11
CA LYS A 69 -11.52 3.84 -3.93
C LYS A 69 -10.76 2.58 -3.52
N MET A 70 -11.45 1.45 -3.40
CA MET A 70 -10.84 0.16 -3.05
C MET A 70 -9.86 -0.35 -4.11
N ARG A 71 -10.13 -0.10 -5.39
CA ARG A 71 -9.18 -0.43 -6.46
C ARG A 71 -7.87 0.33 -6.32
N ILE A 72 -7.93 1.63 -6.04
CA ILE A 72 -6.74 2.46 -5.82
C ILE A 72 -5.98 2.03 -4.56
N TYR A 73 -6.69 1.79 -3.45
CA TYR A 73 -6.09 1.24 -2.22
C TYR A 73 -5.31 -0.04 -2.48
N ARG A 74 -5.92 -1.00 -3.18
CA ARG A 74 -5.25 -2.24 -3.58
C ARG A 74 -4.03 -1.93 -4.43
N ARG A 75 -4.17 -1.20 -5.54
CA ARG A 75 -3.03 -0.92 -6.42
C ARG A 75 -1.84 -0.27 -5.69
N LEU A 76 -2.07 0.63 -4.72
CA LEU A 76 -0.99 1.23 -3.92
C LEU A 76 -0.30 0.26 -2.97
N LEU A 77 -1.05 -0.61 -2.29
CA LEU A 77 -0.49 -1.62 -1.39
C LEU A 77 0.34 -2.66 -2.14
N LEU A 78 -0.06 -2.94 -3.38
CA LEU A 78 0.51 -4.01 -4.19
C LEU A 78 1.56 -3.50 -5.16
N ALA A 79 1.67 -2.19 -5.32
CA ALA A 79 2.65 -1.55 -6.20
C ALA A 79 4.04 -2.14 -5.94
N GLY A 80 4.68 -2.59 -7.00
CA GLY A 80 6.00 -3.20 -6.99
C GLY A 80 7.13 -2.24 -7.35
N SER A 81 6.80 -1.08 -7.91
CA SER A 81 7.76 -0.10 -8.43
C SER A 81 7.28 1.34 -8.23
N GLN A 82 8.20 2.30 -8.32
CA GLN A 82 7.84 3.72 -8.21
C GLN A 82 7.04 4.18 -9.44
N GLU A 83 7.32 3.58 -10.59
CA GLU A 83 6.60 3.80 -11.85
C GLU A 83 5.12 3.43 -11.71
N GLU A 84 4.79 2.29 -11.09
CA GLU A 84 3.40 1.90 -10.84
C GLU A 84 2.69 2.90 -9.90
N VAL A 85 3.39 3.44 -8.91
CA VAL A 85 2.82 4.49 -8.03
C VAL A 85 2.58 5.79 -8.80
N GLU A 86 3.47 6.15 -9.72
CA GLU A 86 3.30 7.30 -10.60
C GLU A 86 2.12 7.13 -11.55
N GLU A 87 1.96 5.96 -12.16
CA GLU A 87 0.81 5.64 -13.00
C GLU A 87 -0.51 5.76 -12.22
N ILE A 88 -0.54 5.29 -10.97
CA ILE A 88 -1.69 5.47 -10.10
C ILE A 88 -1.94 6.96 -9.83
N ARG A 89 -0.88 7.74 -9.54
CA ARG A 89 -0.98 9.20 -9.31
C ARG A 89 -1.58 9.91 -10.51
N GLU A 90 -1.05 9.65 -11.70
CA GLU A 90 -1.50 10.26 -12.94
C GLU A 90 -2.96 9.90 -13.25
N GLU A 91 -3.33 8.61 -13.12
CA GLU A 91 -4.71 8.15 -13.30
C GLU A 91 -5.68 8.86 -12.36
N ILE A 92 -5.38 8.89 -11.05
CA ILE A 92 -6.33 9.48 -10.09
C ILE A 92 -6.37 11.00 -10.24
N ARG A 93 -5.28 11.64 -10.66
CA ARG A 93 -5.25 13.08 -10.91
C ARG A 93 -6.07 13.45 -12.14
N ASP A 94 -5.93 12.70 -13.23
CA ASP A 94 -6.69 12.92 -14.47
C ASP A 94 -8.19 12.71 -14.25
N ARG A 95 -8.55 11.68 -13.47
CA ARG A 95 -9.96 11.30 -13.25
C ARG A 95 -10.68 12.10 -12.16
N PHE A 96 -9.98 12.47 -11.09
CA PHE A 96 -10.59 13.07 -9.89
C PHE A 96 -10.06 14.48 -9.58
N GLY A 97 -9.07 14.97 -10.33
CA GLY A 97 -8.54 16.32 -10.21
C GLY A 97 -7.35 16.44 -9.23
N PRO A 98 -7.15 17.61 -8.61
CA PRO A 98 -6.03 17.83 -7.70
C PRO A 98 -6.02 16.88 -6.50
N LEU A 99 -4.83 16.40 -6.14
CA LEU A 99 -4.65 15.43 -5.05
C LEU A 99 -4.84 16.13 -3.68
N PRO A 100 -5.71 15.63 -2.81
CA PRO A 100 -5.74 16.07 -1.41
C PRO A 100 -4.44 15.67 -0.70
N GLN A 101 -4.04 16.43 0.34
CA GLN A 101 -2.81 16.16 1.09
C GLN A 101 -2.75 14.73 1.64
N ALA A 102 -3.85 14.18 2.14
CA ALA A 102 -3.91 12.81 2.64
C ALA A 102 -3.64 11.75 1.55
N VAL A 103 -4.00 12.05 0.29
CA VAL A 103 -3.74 11.17 -0.86
C VAL A 103 -2.28 11.29 -1.30
N GLU A 104 -1.73 12.52 -1.32
CA GLU A 104 -0.30 12.73 -1.56
C GLU A 104 0.56 11.98 -0.54
N ASN A 105 0.21 12.09 0.74
CA ASN A 105 0.87 11.36 1.81
C ASN A 105 0.81 9.85 1.56
N PHE A 106 -0.34 9.32 1.13
CA PHE A 106 -0.48 7.90 0.84
C PHE A 106 0.42 7.42 -0.31
N LEU A 107 0.52 8.21 -1.38
CA LEU A 107 1.44 7.95 -2.49
C LEU A 107 2.91 7.98 -2.01
N GLN A 108 3.28 8.96 -1.18
CA GLN A 108 4.63 9.07 -0.63
C GLN A 108 4.98 7.90 0.30
N ILE A 109 4.04 7.43 1.13
CA ILE A 109 4.23 6.25 1.98
C ILE A 109 4.44 4.99 1.12
N ALA A 110 3.70 4.84 0.02
CA ALA A 110 3.90 3.74 -0.91
C ALA A 110 5.30 3.77 -1.56
N VAL A 111 5.77 4.93 -1.99
CA VAL A 111 7.14 5.11 -2.51
C VAL A 111 8.19 4.82 -1.43
N LEU A 112 7.98 5.30 -0.21
CA LEU A 112 8.89 5.08 0.90
C LEU A 112 9.00 3.59 1.27
N ARG A 113 7.88 2.86 1.23
CA ARG A 113 7.85 1.39 1.39
C ARG A 113 8.74 0.72 0.34
N LEU A 114 8.64 1.12 -0.92
CA LEU A 114 9.44 0.57 -2.01
C LEU A 114 10.93 0.88 -1.85
N LEU A 115 11.28 2.13 -1.53
CA LEU A 115 12.66 2.53 -1.28
C LEU A 115 13.29 1.80 -0.09
N ALA A 116 12.51 1.56 0.96
CA ALA A 116 12.96 0.81 2.13
C ALA A 116 13.15 -0.68 1.81
N ARG A 117 12.23 -1.26 1.05
CA ARG A 117 12.29 -2.64 0.56
C ARG A 117 13.52 -2.88 -0.31
N ASP A 118 13.84 -1.94 -1.21
CA ASP A 118 15.02 -2.00 -2.10
C ASP A 118 16.34 -1.92 -1.34
N LYS A 119 16.34 -1.29 -0.17
CA LYS A 119 17.50 -1.17 0.73
C LYS A 119 17.52 -2.21 1.85
N GLU A 120 16.63 -3.20 1.81
CA GLU A 120 16.48 -4.24 2.84
C GLU A 120 16.25 -3.68 4.25
N ILE A 121 15.67 -2.48 4.35
CA ILE A 121 15.33 -1.85 5.63
C ILE A 121 14.11 -2.56 6.21
N LYS A 122 14.23 -3.07 7.43
CA LYS A 122 13.12 -3.80 8.09
C LYS A 122 12.07 -2.89 8.71
N SER A 123 12.47 -1.70 9.16
CA SER A 123 11.55 -0.76 9.81
C SER A 123 11.97 0.70 9.63
N LEU A 124 11.01 1.58 9.38
CA LEU A 124 11.19 3.02 9.43
C LEU A 124 10.23 3.61 10.46
N ARG A 125 10.77 4.45 11.35
CA ARG A 125 9.97 5.18 12.34
C ARG A 125 10.32 6.66 12.28
N ARG A 126 9.31 7.51 12.16
CA ARG A 126 9.47 8.96 12.40
C ARG A 126 9.27 9.23 13.90
N LYS A 127 10.30 9.75 14.56
CA LYS A 127 10.15 10.35 15.89
C LYS A 127 9.86 11.83 15.71
N GLY A 128 8.63 12.25 16.07
CA GLY A 128 8.18 13.65 16.24
C GLY A 128 8.76 14.66 15.26
#